data_AF-A0A6L3N562-F1
#
_entry.id   AF-A0A6L3N562-F1
#
_cell.length_a   1.000
_cell.length_b   1.000
_cell.length_c   1.000
_cell.angle_alpha   90.00
_cell.angle_beta   90.00
_cell.angle_gamma   90.00
#
_symmetry.space_group_name_H-M   'P 1'
#
loop_
_entity.id
_entity.type
_entity.pdbx_description
1 polymer ?
#
loop_
_entity_poly.entity_id
_entity_poly.type
_entity_poly.pdbx_seq_one_letter_code
_entity_poly.pdbx_strand_id
1 'polypeptide(L)'
;MDYYTVNSNFISDIHQGYTEDAKKLMEHELFDANFVGESGSSHLVAVAAARDNPKMIKALIDKGAEPKNEPDALFMAAHWGNLGNMAMLIDNGADVHLKAVALKTNNEKAKDWAEKYINSIEMNNKLNTELKEKDSYEEMMKKLGVEHKAKQEQTITRAGRTKM
;
A
#
# COMPACT_ATOMS: atom_id res chain seq x y z
N MET A 1 28.62 -5.57 -20.95
CA MET A 1 27.46 -4.91 -21.60
C MET A 1 27.58 -3.43 -21.34
N ASP A 2 27.12 -2.57 -22.24
CA ASP A 2 26.99 -1.14 -21.94
C ASP A 2 25.71 -0.86 -21.12
N TYR A 3 25.59 0.38 -20.62
CA TYR A 3 24.46 0.83 -19.80
C TYR A 3 23.11 0.54 -20.47
N TYR A 4 23.00 0.87 -21.76
CA TYR A 4 21.74 0.71 -22.48
C TYR A 4 21.39 -0.77 -22.67
N THR A 5 22.38 -1.60 -23.00
CA THR A 5 22.22 -3.04 -23.21
C THR A 5 21.73 -3.74 -21.94
N VAL A 6 22.28 -3.41 -20.77
CA VAL A 6 21.85 -4.02 -19.49
C VAL A 6 20.37 -3.74 -19.23
N ASN A 7 19.99 -2.46 -19.34
CA ASN A 7 18.67 -2.03 -18.94
C ASN A 7 17.59 -2.33 -20.00
N SER A 8 17.91 -2.28 -21.29
CA SER A 8 17.00 -2.72 -22.36
C SER A 8 16.80 -4.23 -22.35
N ASN A 9 17.84 -5.02 -22.06
CA ASN A 9 17.71 -6.47 -21.90
C ASN A 9 16.82 -6.83 -20.71
N PHE A 10 16.86 -6.08 -19.60
CA PHE A 10 15.94 -6.32 -18.49
C PHE A 10 14.48 -6.20 -18.95
N ILE A 11 14.11 -5.14 -19.68
CA ILE A 11 12.75 -4.98 -20.22
C ILE A 11 12.39 -6.15 -21.15
N SER A 12 13.33 -6.54 -22.03
CA SER A 12 13.16 -7.67 -22.94
C SER A 12 12.90 -8.98 -22.20
N ASP A 13 13.67 -9.27 -21.15
CA ASP A 13 13.54 -10.46 -20.31
C ASP A 13 12.20 -10.48 -19.58
N ILE A 14 11.73 -9.33 -19.07
CA ILE A 14 10.41 -9.20 -18.46
C ILE A 14 9.30 -9.54 -19.45
N HIS A 15 9.34 -9.02 -20.68
CA HIS A 15 8.34 -9.31 -21.72
C HIS A 15 8.34 -10.79 -22.16
N GLN A 16 9.53 -11.42 -22.20
CA GLN A 16 9.67 -12.83 -22.54
C GLN A 16 9.38 -13.76 -21.37
N GLY A 17 9.26 -13.23 -20.14
CA GLY A 17 9.01 -13.98 -18.92
C GLY A 17 10.27 -14.61 -18.30
N TYR A 18 11.46 -14.21 -18.74
CA TYR A 18 12.76 -14.66 -18.24
C TYR A 18 13.10 -13.98 -16.90
N THR A 19 12.27 -14.24 -15.90
CA THR A 19 12.31 -13.55 -14.60
C THR A 19 13.64 -13.74 -13.87
N GLU A 20 14.27 -14.92 -13.98
CA GLU A 20 15.55 -15.17 -13.33
C GLU A 20 16.73 -14.48 -14.05
N ASP A 21 16.65 -14.32 -15.37
CA ASP A 21 17.68 -13.58 -16.11
C ASP A 21 17.54 -12.07 -15.88
N ALA A 22 16.31 -11.57 -15.83
CA ALA A 22 16.02 -10.20 -15.40
C ALA A 22 16.60 -9.92 -13.99
N LYS A 23 16.45 -10.83 -13.02
CA LYS A 23 17.07 -10.69 -11.69
C LYS A 23 18.59 -10.64 -11.75
N LYS A 24 19.24 -11.43 -12.60
CA LYS A 24 20.71 -11.36 -12.76
C LYS A 24 21.14 -9.99 -13.27
N LEU A 25 20.36 -9.39 -14.18
CA LEU A 25 20.63 -8.04 -14.67
C LEU A 25 20.49 -6.97 -13.56
N MET A 26 19.59 -7.16 -12.59
CA MET A 26 19.45 -6.26 -11.43
C MET A 26 20.68 -6.22 -10.50
N GLU A 27 21.55 -7.23 -10.59
CA GLU A 27 22.82 -7.28 -9.86
C GLU A 27 24.01 -6.73 -10.67
N HIS A 28 23.78 -6.33 -11.91
CA HIS A 28 24.81 -5.71 -12.74
C HIS A 28 25.07 -4.27 -12.28
N GLU A 29 26.33 -3.83 -12.28
CA GLU A 29 26.76 -2.50 -11.80
C GLU A 29 26.15 -1.32 -12.58
N LEU A 30 25.68 -1.58 -13.79
CA LEU A 30 25.06 -0.60 -14.70
C LEU A 30 23.53 -0.64 -14.68
N PHE A 31 22.94 -1.45 -13.80
CA PHE A 31 21.50 -1.51 -13.68
C PHE A 31 20.96 -0.22 -13.06
N ASP A 32 19.99 0.39 -13.74
CA ASP A 32 19.25 1.55 -13.27
C ASP A 32 17.77 1.18 -13.16
N ALA A 33 17.26 1.14 -11.93
CA ALA A 33 15.87 0.81 -11.64
C ALA A 33 14.87 1.83 -12.22
N ASN A 34 15.32 3.03 -12.56
CA ASN A 34 14.53 4.10 -13.17
C ASN A 34 14.77 4.23 -14.69
N PHE A 35 15.44 3.25 -15.32
CA PHE A 35 15.65 3.27 -16.76
C PHE A 35 14.33 3.29 -17.52
N VAL A 36 14.29 4.12 -18.56
CA VAL A 36 13.20 4.22 -19.53
C VAL A 36 13.72 3.84 -20.91
N GLY A 37 13.10 2.83 -21.52
CA GLY A 37 13.45 2.39 -22.87
C GLY A 37 12.96 3.36 -23.95
N GLU A 38 13.38 3.15 -25.20
CA GLU A 38 12.99 3.98 -26.36
C GLU A 38 11.49 4.10 -26.58
N SER A 39 10.70 3.09 -26.16
CA SER A 39 9.24 3.12 -26.23
C SER A 39 8.57 3.99 -25.15
N GLY A 40 9.35 4.59 -24.24
CA GLY A 40 8.86 5.28 -23.05
C GLY A 40 8.50 4.34 -21.90
N SER A 41 8.71 3.02 -22.06
CA SER A 41 8.44 2.04 -21.00
C SER A 41 9.59 2.04 -19.98
N SER A 42 9.29 2.41 -18.74
CA SER A 42 10.20 2.21 -17.61
C SER A 42 10.30 0.73 -17.22
N HIS A 43 11.31 0.37 -16.43
CA HIS A 43 11.38 -0.96 -15.79
C HIS A 43 10.13 -1.25 -14.95
N LEU A 44 9.66 -0.25 -14.20
CA LEU A 44 8.50 -0.39 -13.34
C LEU A 44 7.22 -0.62 -14.17
N VAL A 45 7.04 0.13 -15.26
CA VAL A 45 5.92 -0.05 -16.21
C VAL A 45 5.96 -1.43 -16.87
N ALA A 46 7.14 -1.89 -17.32
CA ALA A 46 7.29 -3.19 -17.96
C ALA A 46 6.90 -4.34 -17.01
N VAL A 47 7.39 -4.31 -15.77
CA VAL A 47 7.04 -5.33 -14.76
C VAL A 47 5.57 -5.24 -14.37
N ALA A 48 5.04 -4.04 -14.19
CA ALA A 48 3.65 -3.83 -13.82
C ALA A 48 2.67 -4.42 -14.85
N ALA A 49 3.00 -4.29 -16.15
CA ALA A 49 2.18 -4.77 -17.26
C ALA A 49 2.30 -6.29 -17.48
N ALA A 50 3.49 -6.87 -17.37
CA ALA A 50 3.78 -8.20 -17.92
C ALA A 50 3.04 -9.35 -17.20
N ARG A 51 3.22 -9.47 -15.89
CA ARG A 51 2.63 -10.53 -15.06
C ARG A 51 2.42 -10.03 -13.65
N ASP A 52 1.45 -10.60 -12.93
CA ASP A 52 1.26 -10.30 -11.51
C ASP A 52 2.42 -10.88 -10.68
N ASN A 53 3.42 -10.05 -10.43
CA ASN A 53 4.66 -10.39 -9.75
C ASN A 53 5.10 -9.27 -8.79
N PRO A 54 4.38 -9.09 -7.66
CA PRO A 54 4.67 -8.03 -6.70
C PRO A 54 6.08 -8.12 -6.11
N LYS A 55 6.70 -9.31 -6.12
CA LYS A 55 8.08 -9.48 -5.65
C LYS A 55 9.09 -8.78 -6.56
N MET A 56 8.86 -8.76 -7.87
CA MET A 56 9.72 -8.04 -8.82
C MET A 56 9.53 -6.53 -8.70
N ILE A 57 8.28 -6.06 -8.53
CA ILE A 57 8.01 -4.65 -8.20
C ILE A 57 8.76 -4.23 -6.94
N LYS A 58 8.68 -5.04 -5.88
CA LYS A 58 9.42 -4.79 -4.65
C LYS A 58 10.93 -4.75 -4.88
N ALA A 59 11.49 -5.68 -5.66
CA ALA A 59 12.92 -5.70 -5.96
C ALA A 59 13.39 -4.44 -6.70
N LEU A 60 12.58 -3.91 -7.63
CA LEU A 60 12.86 -2.62 -8.30
C LEU A 60 12.83 -1.45 -7.32
N ILE A 61 11.83 -1.41 -6.43
CA ILE A 61 11.70 -0.38 -5.39
C ILE A 61 12.88 -0.44 -4.42
N ASP A 62 13.30 -1.64 -4.00
CA ASP A 62 14.47 -1.84 -3.13
C ASP A 62 15.78 -1.35 -3.80
N LYS A 63 15.81 -1.30 -5.14
CA LYS A 63 16.91 -0.75 -5.96
C LYS A 63 16.73 0.74 -6.30
N GLY A 64 15.68 1.39 -5.80
CA GLY A 64 15.46 2.84 -5.93
C GLY A 64 14.43 3.27 -6.99
N ALA A 65 13.63 2.35 -7.52
CA ALA A 65 12.46 2.75 -8.32
C ALA A 65 11.45 3.52 -7.46
N GLU A 66 10.89 4.61 -7.98
CA GLU A 66 9.94 5.47 -7.25
C GLU A 66 8.53 5.42 -7.85
N PRO A 67 7.62 4.54 -7.35
CA PRO A 67 6.26 4.39 -7.90
C PRO A 67 5.44 5.69 -7.94
N LYS A 68 5.68 6.60 -6.99
CA LYS A 68 5.01 7.91 -6.91
C LYS A 68 5.21 8.78 -8.17
N ASN A 69 6.32 8.59 -8.89
CA ASN A 69 6.65 9.38 -10.09
C ASN A 69 6.23 8.67 -11.39
N GLU A 70 5.66 7.46 -11.30
CA GLU A 70 5.38 6.56 -12.42
C GLU A 70 3.89 6.15 -12.43
N PRO A 71 2.96 7.10 -12.67
CA PRO A 71 1.52 6.80 -12.64
C PRO A 71 1.10 5.75 -13.67
N ASP A 72 1.86 5.62 -14.76
CA ASP A 72 1.63 4.64 -15.82
C ASP A 72 1.83 3.21 -15.33
N ALA A 73 2.71 2.97 -14.34
CA ALA A 73 2.91 1.63 -13.79
C ALA A 73 1.63 1.12 -13.11
N LEU A 74 0.98 1.96 -12.29
CA LEU A 74 -0.28 1.60 -11.65
C LEU A 74 -1.40 1.42 -12.68
N PHE A 75 -1.45 2.28 -13.70
CA PHE A 75 -2.43 2.14 -14.79
C PHE A 75 -2.26 0.81 -15.54
N MET A 76 -1.03 0.44 -15.91
CA MET A 76 -0.76 -0.80 -16.63
C MET A 76 -1.07 -2.03 -15.79
N ALA A 77 -0.72 -2.04 -14.50
CA ALA A 77 -1.11 -3.12 -13.60
C ALA A 77 -2.64 -3.28 -13.53
N ALA A 78 -3.38 -2.16 -13.44
CA ALA A 78 -4.83 -2.17 -13.45
C ALA A 78 -5.44 -2.56 -14.81
N HIS A 79 -4.80 -2.18 -15.91
CA HIS A 79 -5.22 -2.56 -17.26
C HIS A 79 -5.20 -4.07 -17.44
N TRP A 80 -4.12 -4.72 -17.02
CA TRP A 80 -3.94 -6.16 -17.14
C TRP A 80 -4.54 -6.96 -15.97
N GLY A 81 -4.98 -6.29 -14.90
CA GLY A 81 -5.60 -6.92 -13.73
C GLY A 81 -4.59 -7.61 -12.82
N ASN A 82 -3.35 -7.10 -12.78
CA ASN A 82 -2.27 -7.57 -11.93
C ASN A 82 -2.45 -6.98 -10.52
N LEU A 83 -3.40 -7.54 -9.76
CA LEU A 83 -3.84 -7.00 -8.47
C LEU A 83 -2.74 -6.98 -7.41
N GLY A 84 -1.84 -7.96 -7.41
CA GLY A 84 -0.67 -7.98 -6.53
C GLY A 84 0.29 -6.84 -6.84
N ASN A 85 0.58 -6.59 -8.11
CA ASN A 85 1.38 -5.44 -8.55
C ASN A 85 0.71 -4.13 -8.16
N MET A 86 -0.61 -4.00 -8.36
CA MET A 86 -1.36 -2.82 -7.92
C MET A 86 -1.16 -2.57 -6.42
N ALA A 87 -1.43 -3.57 -5.57
CA ALA A 87 -1.26 -3.45 -4.13
C ALA A 87 0.17 -3.02 -3.75
N MET A 88 1.19 -3.68 -4.32
CA MET A 88 2.59 -3.37 -4.02
C MET A 88 2.98 -1.93 -4.43
N LEU A 89 2.54 -1.46 -5.60
CA LEU A 89 2.83 -0.09 -6.06
C LEU A 89 2.19 0.95 -5.12
N ILE A 90 0.96 0.70 -4.70
CA ILE A 90 0.18 1.59 -3.82
C ILE A 90 0.79 1.64 -2.42
N ASP A 91 1.09 0.48 -1.84
CA ASP A 91 1.70 0.37 -0.51
C ASP A 91 3.07 1.09 -0.46
N ASN A 92 3.70 1.33 -1.62
CA ASN A 92 4.96 2.06 -1.77
C ASN A 92 4.79 3.47 -2.39
N GLY A 93 3.59 4.04 -2.28
CA GLY A 93 3.36 5.47 -2.52
C GLY A 93 3.00 5.87 -3.94
N ALA A 94 2.65 4.93 -4.83
CA ALA A 94 2.01 5.29 -6.10
C ALA A 94 0.73 6.09 -5.84
N ASP A 95 0.55 7.21 -6.54
CA ASP A 95 -0.62 8.07 -6.36
C ASP A 95 -1.91 7.30 -6.73
N VAL A 96 -2.77 7.15 -5.74
CA VAL A 96 -4.00 6.39 -5.76
C VAL A 96 -5.21 7.28 -5.98
N HIS A 97 -5.25 7.94 -7.13
CA HIS A 97 -6.55 8.20 -7.74
C HIS A 97 -7.11 6.91 -8.35
N LEU A 98 -7.20 5.84 -7.55
CA LEU A 98 -7.64 4.49 -7.94
C LEU A 98 -8.97 4.53 -8.66
N LYS A 99 -9.89 5.40 -8.24
CA LYS A 99 -11.18 5.58 -8.92
C LYS A 99 -10.99 6.07 -10.36
N ALA A 100 -10.09 7.02 -10.61
CA ALA A 100 -9.78 7.47 -11.95
C ALA A 100 -9.06 6.38 -12.77
N VAL A 101 -8.14 5.63 -12.16
CA VAL A 101 -7.45 4.51 -12.82
C VAL A 101 -8.43 3.38 -13.16
N ALA A 102 -9.27 2.97 -12.20
CA ALA A 102 -10.33 1.98 -12.34
C ALA A 102 -11.37 2.37 -13.40
N LEU A 103 -11.78 3.64 -13.44
CA LEU A 103 -12.69 4.16 -14.48
C LEU A 103 -12.06 4.17 -15.87
N LYS A 104 -10.74 4.34 -15.97
CA LYS A 104 -10.01 4.35 -17.25
C LYS A 104 -9.62 2.95 -17.73
N THR A 105 -9.54 1.96 -16.85
CA THR A 105 -9.29 0.55 -17.24
C THR A 105 -10.60 -0.15 -17.65
N ASN A 106 -10.51 -1.09 -18.59
CA ASN A 106 -11.61 -1.96 -18.98
C ASN A 106 -11.61 -3.28 -18.19
N ASN A 107 -10.72 -3.45 -17.21
CA ASN A 107 -10.58 -4.68 -16.44
C ASN A 107 -11.52 -4.72 -15.24
N GLU A 108 -12.55 -5.58 -15.30
CA GLU A 108 -13.58 -5.68 -14.26
C GLU A 108 -13.02 -6.13 -12.90
N LYS A 109 -12.00 -7.00 -12.88
CA LYS A 109 -11.37 -7.43 -11.64
C LYS A 109 -10.62 -6.29 -10.96
N ALA A 110 -9.94 -5.46 -11.75
CA ALA A 110 -9.25 -4.28 -11.23
C ALA A 110 -10.26 -3.26 -10.66
N LYS A 111 -11.43 -3.11 -11.30
CA LYS A 111 -12.51 -2.25 -10.78
C LYS A 111 -13.07 -2.76 -9.46
N ASP A 112 -13.50 -4.02 -9.41
CA ASP A 112 -14.03 -4.64 -8.18
C ASP A 112 -13.01 -4.62 -7.04
N TRP A 113 -11.74 -4.92 -7.33
CA TRP A 113 -10.67 -4.83 -6.34
C TRP A 113 -10.45 -3.39 -5.86
N ALA A 114 -10.41 -2.41 -6.77
CA ALA A 114 -10.20 -1.00 -6.41
C ALA A 114 -11.35 -0.47 -5.55
N GLU A 115 -12.60 -0.82 -5.84
CA GLU A 115 -13.74 -0.46 -5.00
C GLU A 115 -13.61 -1.05 -3.58
N LYS A 116 -13.28 -2.34 -3.47
CA LYS A 116 -13.07 -3.00 -2.18
C LYS A 116 -11.89 -2.42 -1.40
N TYR A 117 -10.79 -2.12 -2.09
CA TYR A 117 -9.57 -1.60 -1.50
C TYR A 117 -9.72 -0.12 -1.08
N ILE A 118 -10.38 0.72 -1.88
CA ILE A 118 -10.73 2.10 -1.48
C ILE A 118 -11.64 2.06 -0.25
N ASN A 119 -12.69 1.23 -0.27
CA ASN A 119 -13.58 1.09 0.87
C ASN A 119 -12.83 0.61 2.13
N SER A 120 -11.84 -0.29 2.00
CA SER A 120 -11.06 -0.75 3.14
C SER A 120 -10.14 0.34 3.69
N ILE A 121 -9.53 1.17 2.85
CA ILE A 121 -8.74 2.34 3.28
C ILE A 121 -9.63 3.38 3.95
N GLU A 122 -10.76 3.73 3.36
CA GLU A 122 -11.72 4.69 3.94
C GLU A 122 -12.25 4.19 5.28
N MET A 123 -12.61 2.90 5.38
CA MET A 123 -13.04 2.26 6.62
C MET A 123 -11.92 2.26 7.67
N ASN A 124 -10.68 1.91 7.30
CA ASN A 124 -9.54 1.94 8.21
C ASN A 124 -9.22 3.36 8.69
N ASN A 125 -9.30 4.35 7.82
CA ASN A 125 -9.13 5.75 8.18
C ASN A 125 -10.24 6.22 9.11
N LYS A 126 -11.50 5.85 8.84
CA LYS A 126 -12.66 6.15 9.69
C LYS A 126 -12.54 5.48 11.07
N LEU A 127 -12.23 4.19 11.12
CA LEU A 127 -11.96 3.45 12.37
C LEU A 127 -10.82 4.09 13.15
N ASN A 128 -9.72 4.46 12.49
CA ASN A 128 -8.60 5.13 13.14
C ASN A 128 -8.98 6.53 13.64
N THR A 129 -9.85 7.29 12.96
CA THR A 129 -10.31 8.59 13.46
C THR A 129 -11.37 8.48 14.56
N GLU A 130 -12.25 7.48 14.50
CA GLU A 130 -13.35 7.27 15.45
C GLU A 130 -12.91 6.50 16.71
N LEU A 131 -11.86 5.68 16.63
CA LEU A 131 -11.31 4.91 17.75
C LEU A 131 -10.03 5.52 18.36
N LYS A 132 -9.48 6.60 17.80
CA LYS A 132 -8.27 7.27 18.32
C LYS A 132 -8.41 7.81 19.75
N GLU A 133 -9.63 7.88 20.29
CA GLU A 133 -9.91 8.37 21.64
C GLU A 133 -10.74 7.42 22.51
N LYS A 134 -10.81 6.11 22.17
CA LYS A 134 -11.29 5.17 23.20
C LYS A 134 -10.13 4.89 24.13
N ASP A 135 -10.28 5.37 25.38
CA ASP A 135 -9.46 5.01 26.54
C ASP A 135 -8.98 3.56 26.38
N SER A 136 -7.69 3.32 26.61
CA SER A 136 -7.20 1.94 26.63
C SER A 136 -8.03 1.12 27.62
N TYR A 137 -8.13 -0.19 27.42
CA TYR A 137 -8.85 -1.06 28.37
C TYR A 137 -8.38 -0.83 29.82
N GLU A 138 -7.09 -0.59 30.02
CA GLU A 138 -6.52 -0.21 31.32
C GLU A 138 -7.01 1.14 31.83
N GLU A 139 -7.09 2.17 30.97
CA GLU A 139 -7.63 3.49 31.32
C GLU A 139 -9.12 3.43 31.65
N MET A 140 -9.91 2.64 30.90
CA MET A 140 -11.32 2.39 31.19
C MET A 140 -11.49 1.72 32.55
N MET A 141 -10.70 0.68 32.84
CA MET A 141 -10.76 -0.03 34.13
C MET A 141 -10.31 0.85 35.30
N LYS A 142 -9.33 1.74 35.09
CA LYS A 142 -8.90 2.72 36.10
C LYS A 142 -10.01 3.74 36.39
N LYS A 143 -10.68 4.28 35.38
CA LYS A 143 -11.82 5.21 35.57
C LYS A 143 -12.98 4.54 36.31
N LEU A 144 -13.33 3.31 35.92
CA LEU A 144 -14.38 2.53 36.59
C LEU A 144 -14.04 2.22 38.06
N GLY A 145 -12.78 1.92 38.37
CA GLY A 145 -12.32 1.70 39.74
C GLY A 145 -12.36 2.97 40.61
N VAL A 146 -12.08 4.14 40.03
CA VAL A 146 -12.15 5.43 40.74
C VAL A 146 -13.60 5.86 41.00
N GLU A 147 -14.50 5.65 40.04
CA GLU A 147 -15.93 5.96 40.24
C GLU A 147 -16.57 5.09 41.34
N HIS A 148 -16.17 3.83 41.47
CA HIS A 148 -16.72 2.93 42.48
C HIS A 148 -16.32 3.34 43.91
N LYS A 149 -15.10 3.86 44.10
CA LYS A 149 -14.65 4.44 45.38
C LYS A 149 -15.34 5.77 45.67
N ALA A 150 -15.44 6.66 44.69
CA ALA A 150 -16.07 7.97 44.86
C ALA A 150 -17.57 7.85 45.23
N LYS A 151 -18.30 6.90 44.63
CA LYS A 151 -19.70 6.62 44.98
C LYS A 151 -19.85 6.02 46.39
N GLN A 152 -18.92 5.18 46.84
CA GLN A 152 -18.95 4.63 48.20
C GLN A 152 -18.69 5.71 49.26
N GLU A 153 -17.70 6.59 49.05
CA GLU A 153 -17.36 7.67 49.98
C GLU A 153 -18.46 8.75 50.05
N GLN A 154 -19.11 9.09 48.93
CA GLN A 154 -20.24 10.01 48.92
C GLN A 154 -21.48 9.43 49.64
N THR A 155 -21.71 8.12 49.55
CA THR A 155 -22.85 7.45 50.20
C THR A 155 -22.66 7.38 51.72
N ILE A 156 -21.42 7.12 52.19
CA ILE A 156 -21.07 7.12 53.61
C ILE A 156 -21.20 8.53 54.22
N THR A 157 -20.80 9.57 53.49
CA THR A 157 -20.87 10.97 53.95
C THR A 157 -22.31 11.50 54.01
N ARG A 158 -23.21 11.04 53.13
CA ARG A 158 -24.64 11.38 53.16
C ARG A 158 -25.40 10.64 54.27
N ALA A 159 -25.08 9.38 54.54
CA ALA A 159 -25.70 8.60 55.61
C ALA A 159 -25.30 9.10 57.03
N GLY A 160 -24.10 9.69 57.16
CA GLY A 160 -23.62 10.24 58.44
C GLY A 160 -24.18 11.62 58.83
N ARG A 161 -24.88 12.33 57.94
CA ARG A 161 -25.43 13.69 58.21
C ARG A 161 -26.89 13.72 58.65
N THR A 162 -27.58 12.57 58.77
CA THR A 162 -29.01 12.53 59.15
C THR A 162 -29.25 12.16 60.62
N LYS A 163 -28.23 12.24 61.49
CA LYS A 163 -28.43 12.18 62.95
C LYS A 163 -27.56 13.23 63.65
N MET A 164 -28.10 14.43 63.80
CA MET A 164 -28.01 15.28 64.98
C MET A 164 -29.10 16.35 64.90
#